data_AF-X1AGH5-F1
#
_entry.id   AF-X1AGH5-F1
#
_cell.length_a   1.000
_cell.length_b   1.000
_cell.length_c   1.000
_cell.angle_alpha   90.00
_cell.angle_beta   90.00
_cell.angle_gamma   90.00
#
_symmetry.space_group_name_H-M   'P 1'
#
loop_
_entity.id
_entity.type
_entity.pdbx_description
1 polymer ?
#
loop_
_entity_poly.entity_id
_entity_poly.type
_entity_poly.pdbx_seq_one_letter_code
_entity_poly.pdbx_strand_id
1 'polypeptide(L)'
;PIKQKYFELIDEEGKPFAYYSATTNYASIKLTVDQHYEIHATVPKDGYDKGLDVGILIIKNVAFQPYATFRRTECIVGEKAWIRHCPMAMQFSTDRGWVNQTHLDLGVSSDGLGWNDQVKLDIPSAPGSSGSGIFDERGFLIALFHGGLIHRLGQGYSYIEGGHLAHAGDKVADWLNWRGYSYIFLKDEVHKDQKELVDSVVSISEIE
;
A
#
# COMPACT_ATOMS: atom_id res chain seq x y z
N PRO A 1 16.23 -1.62 21.58
CA PRO A 1 15.38 -1.77 20.37
C PRO A 1 14.26 -0.73 20.38
N ILE A 2 14.29 0.23 19.46
CA ILE A 2 13.20 1.21 19.31
C ILE A 2 11.98 0.43 18.80
N LYS A 3 10.99 0.21 19.68
CA LYS A 3 9.67 -0.27 19.28
C LYS A 3 8.93 0.94 18.72
N GLN A 4 8.69 0.99 17.42
CA GLN A 4 7.72 1.91 16.86
C GLN A 4 6.36 1.22 16.94
N LYS A 5 5.60 1.52 18.00
CA LYS A 5 4.16 1.24 18.01
C LYS A 5 3.53 2.26 17.07
N TYR A 6 2.99 1.79 15.94
CA TYR A 6 2.38 2.70 14.98
C TYR A 6 0.92 2.98 15.35
N PHE A 7 0.12 1.94 15.70
CA PHE A 7 -1.28 2.11 16.07
C PHE A 7 -1.79 1.01 17.02
N GLU A 8 -2.63 1.40 17.99
CA GLU A 8 -3.36 0.52 18.91
C GLU A 8 -4.79 1.05 18.99
N LEU A 9 -5.75 0.31 18.43
CA LEU A 9 -7.16 0.67 18.62
C LEU A 9 -7.69 0.04 19.87
N ILE A 10 -8.33 0.85 20.68
CA ILE A 10 -8.73 0.51 22.03
C ILE A 10 -10.26 0.51 22.09
N ASP A 11 -10.86 -0.53 22.66
CA ASP A 11 -12.31 -0.57 22.89
C ASP A 11 -12.72 0.39 24.02
N GLU A 12 -14.03 0.49 24.28
CA GLU A 12 -14.59 1.34 25.34
C GLU A 12 -14.07 0.98 26.75
N GLU A 13 -13.47 -0.22 26.91
CA GLU A 13 -12.92 -0.74 28.17
C GLU A 13 -11.40 -0.54 28.27
N GLY A 14 -10.76 0.05 27.25
CA GLY A 14 -9.32 0.26 27.25
C GLY A 14 -8.50 -0.95 26.77
N LYS A 15 -9.09 -1.95 26.11
CA LYS A 15 -8.39 -3.11 25.55
C LYS A 15 -8.11 -2.97 24.04
N PRO A 16 -6.92 -3.38 23.57
CA PRO A 16 -6.60 -3.31 22.15
C PRO A 16 -7.37 -4.34 21.31
N PHE A 17 -8.04 -3.88 20.24
CA PHE A 17 -8.86 -4.71 19.35
C PHE A 17 -8.27 -4.94 17.94
N ALA A 18 -7.30 -4.12 17.54
CA ALA A 18 -6.41 -4.42 16.41
C ALA A 18 -5.08 -3.69 16.66
N TYR A 19 -3.97 -4.37 16.39
CA TYR A 19 -2.65 -3.73 16.49
C TYR A 19 -1.71 -4.21 15.40
N TYR A 20 -0.94 -3.26 14.89
CA TYR A 20 0.26 -3.48 14.09
C TYR A 20 1.44 -3.01 14.93
N SER A 21 2.36 -3.93 15.24
CA SER A 21 3.58 -3.61 15.97
C SER A 21 4.78 -4.01 15.13
N ALA A 22 5.55 -3.03 14.68
CA ALA A 22 6.83 -3.26 14.04
C ALA A 22 7.98 -2.77 14.91
N THR A 23 9.03 -3.57 14.91
CA THR A 23 10.35 -3.22 15.45
C THR A 23 11.34 -3.29 14.30
N THR A 24 12.58 -2.90 14.55
CA THR A 24 13.65 -2.99 13.55
C THR A 24 13.85 -4.39 12.95
N ASN A 25 13.40 -5.47 13.64
CA ASN A 25 13.70 -6.84 13.21
C ASN A 25 12.46 -7.71 12.96
N TYR A 26 11.29 -7.31 13.47
CA TYR A 26 10.06 -8.06 13.29
C TYR A 26 8.84 -7.14 13.22
N ALA A 27 7.84 -7.53 12.42
CA ALA A 27 6.49 -6.99 12.50
C ALA A 27 5.53 -8.10 12.91
N SER A 28 4.53 -7.74 13.70
CA SER A 28 3.44 -8.64 14.03
C SER A 28 2.09 -8.02 13.70
N ILE A 29 1.25 -8.84 13.06
CA ILE A 29 0.01 -8.43 12.42
C ILE A 29 -1.12 -9.27 12.99
N LYS A 30 -2.08 -8.61 13.63
CA LYS A 30 -3.40 -9.16 13.95
C LYS A 30 -4.46 -8.35 13.22
N LEU A 31 -5.30 -9.04 12.45
CA LEU A 31 -6.33 -8.42 11.61
C LEU A 31 -7.64 -8.22 12.37
N THR A 32 -7.90 -8.99 13.44
CA THR A 32 -9.07 -8.86 14.34
C THR A 32 -8.71 -9.25 15.79
N VAL A 33 -9.55 -8.85 16.77
CA VAL A 33 -9.39 -9.23 18.20
C VAL A 33 -9.40 -10.73 18.40
N ASP A 34 -10.36 -11.38 17.72
CA ASP A 34 -10.66 -12.80 17.86
C ASP A 34 -9.72 -13.67 17.02
N GLN A 35 -8.76 -13.05 16.30
CA GLN A 35 -7.75 -13.77 15.57
C GLN A 35 -6.84 -14.52 16.57
N HIS A 36 -7.00 -15.84 16.62
CA HIS A 36 -6.24 -16.72 17.50
C HIS A 36 -4.76 -16.90 17.10
N TYR A 37 -4.37 -16.43 15.92
CA TYR A 37 -3.00 -16.53 15.41
C TYR A 37 -2.44 -15.15 15.11
N GLU A 38 -1.12 -15.03 15.14
CA GLU A 38 -0.39 -13.80 14.82
C GLU A 38 0.50 -14.06 13.61
N ILE A 39 0.50 -13.14 12.65
CA ILE A 39 1.39 -13.24 11.50
C ILE A 39 2.69 -12.55 11.89
N HIS A 40 3.79 -13.30 11.89
CA HIS A 40 5.13 -12.78 12.15
C HIS A 40 5.86 -12.53 10.83
N ALA A 41 6.28 -11.29 10.62
CA ALA A 41 7.15 -10.90 9.52
C ALA A 41 8.54 -10.53 10.04
N THR A 42 9.58 -10.84 9.28
CA THR A 42 10.96 -10.40 9.53
C THR A 42 11.24 -9.16 8.70
N VAL A 43 11.91 -8.18 9.29
CA VAL A 43 12.41 -7.01 8.55
C VAL A 43 13.88 -7.28 8.20
N PRO A 44 14.28 -7.35 6.92
CA PRO A 44 15.69 -7.48 6.59
C PRO A 44 16.45 -6.22 7.01
N LYS A 45 17.74 -6.35 7.35
CA LYS A 45 18.57 -5.25 7.88
C LYS A 45 18.53 -3.98 7.03
N ASP A 46 18.55 -4.16 5.72
CA ASP A 46 18.51 -3.08 4.74
C ASP A 46 17.12 -3.00 4.07
N GLY A 47 16.10 -3.57 4.70
CA GLY A 47 14.74 -3.70 4.16
C GLY A 47 13.96 -2.42 4.08
N TYR A 48 14.49 -1.30 4.55
CA TYR A 48 13.82 0.00 4.57
C TYR A 48 14.67 1.04 3.83
N ASP A 49 14.03 1.78 2.94
CA ASP A 49 14.60 2.95 2.28
C ASP A 49 13.86 4.20 2.75
N LYS A 50 14.58 5.07 3.46
CA LYS A 50 14.00 6.29 4.02
C LYS A 50 13.63 7.33 2.95
N GLY A 51 14.39 7.38 1.87
CA GLY A 51 14.13 8.33 0.78
C GLY A 51 12.84 7.97 0.04
N LEU A 52 12.54 6.68 -0.07
CA LEU A 52 11.29 6.19 -0.64
C LEU A 52 10.18 6.00 0.39
N ASP A 53 10.46 6.05 1.69
CA ASP A 53 9.57 5.60 2.77
C ASP A 53 8.95 4.20 2.57
N VAL A 54 9.70 3.28 1.97
CA VAL A 54 9.23 1.90 1.70
C VAL A 54 10.01 0.90 2.53
N GLY A 55 9.28 0.01 3.20
CA GLY A 55 9.81 -1.11 3.98
C GLY A 55 9.42 -2.48 3.40
N ILE A 56 10.32 -3.45 3.51
CA ILE A 56 10.12 -4.84 3.12
C ILE A 56 9.86 -5.68 4.37
N LEU A 57 8.77 -6.45 4.33
CA LEU A 57 8.39 -7.42 5.36
C LEU A 57 8.43 -8.83 4.76
N ILE A 58 9.14 -9.75 5.39
CA ILE A 58 9.27 -11.14 4.95
C ILE A 58 8.44 -12.05 5.85
N ILE A 59 7.35 -12.60 5.32
CA ILE A 59 6.51 -13.58 6.01
C ILE A 59 6.90 -14.98 5.52
N LYS A 60 7.11 -15.92 6.44
CA LYS A 60 7.41 -17.32 6.11
C LYS A 60 6.12 -18.13 5.95
N ASN A 61 6.20 -19.24 5.21
CA ASN A 61 5.12 -20.22 5.08
C ASN A 61 3.82 -19.66 4.46
N VAL A 62 3.94 -18.76 3.49
CA VAL A 62 2.81 -18.14 2.76
C VAL A 62 2.46 -18.91 1.48
N ALA A 63 2.74 -20.21 1.42
CA ALA A 63 2.42 -21.01 0.25
C ALA A 63 0.92 -20.92 -0.07
N PHE A 64 0.60 -20.78 -1.36
CA PHE A 64 -0.77 -20.63 -1.88
C PHE A 64 -1.53 -19.38 -1.43
N GLN A 65 -0.86 -18.41 -0.79
CA GLN A 65 -1.49 -17.13 -0.52
C GLN A 65 -1.57 -16.31 -1.81
N PRO A 66 -2.71 -15.67 -2.10
CA PRO A 66 -2.81 -14.78 -3.24
C PRO A 66 -1.86 -13.59 -3.03
N TYR A 67 -1.20 -13.17 -4.10
CA TYR A 67 -0.33 -12.01 -4.10
C TYR A 67 -0.66 -11.13 -5.32
N ALA A 68 -0.46 -9.83 -5.16
CA ALA A 68 -0.59 -8.89 -6.27
C ALA A 68 0.77 -8.70 -6.95
N THR A 69 0.74 -8.51 -8.27
CA THR A 69 1.92 -8.19 -9.07
C THR A 69 1.93 -6.71 -9.42
N PHE A 70 3.11 -6.08 -9.41
CA PHE A 70 3.25 -4.72 -9.92
C PHE A 70 2.95 -4.64 -11.41
N ARG A 71 2.26 -3.57 -11.83
CA ARG A 71 2.02 -3.29 -13.26
C ARG A 71 3.32 -2.97 -14.01
N ARG A 72 4.30 -2.37 -13.33
CA ARG A 72 5.61 -1.95 -13.86
C ARG A 72 5.56 -0.91 -14.99
N THR A 73 4.40 -0.31 -15.22
CA THR A 73 4.26 0.88 -16.05
C THR A 73 3.74 2.01 -15.18
N GLU A 74 4.09 3.23 -15.53
CA GLU A 74 3.69 4.44 -14.82
C GLU A 74 2.17 4.54 -14.68
N CYS A 75 1.73 5.29 -13.65
CA CYS A 75 0.34 5.68 -13.51
C CYS A 75 -0.09 6.61 -14.65
N ILE A 76 -1.33 6.46 -15.10
CA ILE A 76 -1.95 7.27 -16.15
C ILE A 76 -2.95 8.19 -15.47
N VAL A 77 -2.79 9.50 -15.63
CA VAL A 77 -3.77 10.48 -15.12
C VAL A 77 -5.15 10.20 -15.72
N GLY A 78 -6.17 10.14 -14.87
CA GLY A 78 -7.52 9.78 -15.25
C GLY A 78 -7.78 8.28 -15.33
N GLU A 79 -6.87 7.41 -14.87
CA GLU A 79 -7.19 5.99 -14.69
C GLU A 79 -7.90 5.72 -13.36
N LYS A 80 -8.78 4.72 -13.34
CA LYS A 80 -9.44 4.26 -12.11
C LYS A 80 -8.45 3.48 -11.25
N ALA A 81 -8.54 3.70 -9.94
CA ALA A 81 -7.71 3.04 -8.96
C ALA A 81 -8.55 2.55 -7.78
N TRP A 82 -8.16 1.39 -7.25
CA TRP A 82 -8.77 0.77 -6.08
C TRP A 82 -7.73 0.63 -4.98
N ILE A 83 -8.17 0.73 -3.73
CA ILE A 83 -7.33 0.47 -2.57
C ILE A 83 -8.03 -0.54 -1.67
N ARG A 84 -7.27 -1.44 -1.05
CA ARG A 84 -7.73 -2.25 0.08
C ARG A 84 -6.89 -1.88 1.29
N HIS A 85 -7.49 -1.23 2.27
CA HIS A 85 -6.77 -0.59 3.38
C HIS A 85 -7.55 -0.62 4.68
N CYS A 86 -6.90 -0.16 5.75
CA CYS A 86 -7.35 -0.23 7.14
C CYS A 86 -7.41 1.20 7.72
N PRO A 87 -8.27 2.09 7.19
CA PRO A 87 -8.29 3.49 7.58
C PRO A 87 -8.71 3.61 9.05
N MET A 88 -8.01 4.44 9.80
CA MET A 88 -8.18 4.59 11.25
C MET A 88 -8.09 3.25 12.00
N ALA A 89 -7.37 2.28 11.45
CA ALA A 89 -7.28 0.89 11.90
C ALA A 89 -8.64 0.15 12.01
N MET A 90 -9.69 0.68 11.38
CA MET A 90 -10.98 0.02 11.24
C MET A 90 -10.85 -1.24 10.37
N GLN A 91 -11.91 -2.03 10.28
CA GLN A 91 -11.92 -3.19 9.40
C GLN A 91 -11.49 -2.84 7.98
N PHE A 92 -10.79 -3.77 7.31
CA PHE A 92 -10.36 -3.56 5.94
C PHE A 92 -11.53 -3.17 5.05
N SER A 93 -11.37 -2.08 4.33
CA SER A 93 -12.35 -1.52 3.39
C SER A 93 -11.74 -1.44 2.00
N THR A 94 -12.61 -1.50 0.99
CA THR A 94 -12.23 -1.31 -0.41
C THR A 94 -12.83 0.00 -0.87
N ASP A 95 -11.96 0.94 -1.24
CA ASP A 95 -12.37 2.23 -1.80
C ASP A 95 -11.84 2.37 -3.22
N ARG A 96 -12.40 3.34 -3.94
CA ARG A 96 -12.08 3.60 -5.34
C ARG A 96 -12.03 5.09 -5.62
N GLY A 97 -11.26 5.45 -6.64
CA GLY A 97 -11.06 6.81 -7.10
C GLY A 97 -10.29 6.80 -8.42
N TRP A 98 -9.59 7.89 -8.66
CA TRP A 98 -8.87 8.18 -9.88
C TRP A 98 -7.47 8.71 -9.57
N VAL A 99 -6.55 8.45 -10.49
CA VAL A 99 -5.25 9.12 -10.51
C VAL A 99 -5.46 10.53 -11.02
N ASN A 100 -5.17 11.52 -10.18
CA ASN A 100 -5.36 12.94 -10.50
C ASN A 100 -4.09 13.60 -11.04
N GLN A 101 -2.93 13.16 -10.58
CA GLN A 101 -1.65 13.72 -10.97
C GLN A 101 -0.55 12.68 -10.77
N THR A 102 0.46 12.69 -11.61
CA THR A 102 1.71 11.94 -11.47
C THR A 102 2.90 12.90 -11.42
N HIS A 103 4.05 12.41 -10.97
CA HIS A 103 5.29 13.20 -10.87
C HIS A 103 5.14 14.47 -10.03
N LEU A 104 4.39 14.39 -8.93
CA LEU A 104 4.23 15.50 -8.01
C LEU A 104 5.45 15.57 -7.07
N ASP A 105 6.27 16.60 -7.26
CA ASP A 105 7.44 16.87 -6.43
C ASP A 105 7.11 17.82 -5.27
N LEU A 106 7.25 17.33 -4.03
CA LEU A 106 7.03 18.10 -2.79
C LEU A 106 8.32 18.30 -1.97
N GLY A 107 9.44 17.76 -2.44
CA GLY A 107 10.75 17.87 -1.80
C GLY A 107 11.07 16.70 -0.86
N VAL A 108 12.09 16.93 -0.03
CA VAL A 108 12.53 16.00 1.00
C VAL A 108 12.41 16.72 2.34
N SER A 109 11.82 16.07 3.33
CA SER A 109 11.71 16.63 4.67
C SER A 109 13.10 16.79 5.32
N SER A 110 13.17 17.59 6.38
CA SER A 110 14.43 17.82 7.12
C SER A 110 15.01 16.56 7.75
N ASP A 111 14.19 15.53 8.01
CA ASP A 111 14.65 14.25 8.52
C ASP A 111 15.03 13.26 7.40
N GLY A 112 14.83 13.61 6.12
CA GLY A 112 15.23 12.80 4.97
C GLY A 112 14.13 11.95 4.34
N LEU A 113 12.86 12.16 4.74
CA LEU A 113 11.70 11.51 4.13
C LEU A 113 11.41 12.13 2.77
N GLY A 114 11.40 11.32 1.70
CA GLY A 114 11.18 11.82 0.35
C GLY A 114 9.71 11.92 -0.02
N TRP A 115 9.33 13.06 -0.57
CA TRP A 115 7.99 13.36 -1.11
C TRP A 115 8.06 13.80 -2.56
N ASN A 116 9.14 13.44 -3.26
CA ASN A 116 9.26 13.64 -4.69
C ASN A 116 8.56 12.52 -5.46
N ASP A 117 8.21 12.79 -6.72
CA ASP A 117 7.62 11.85 -7.67
C ASP A 117 6.37 11.12 -7.13
N GLN A 118 5.50 11.86 -6.41
CA GLN A 118 4.28 11.30 -5.85
C GLN A 118 3.18 11.15 -6.90
N VAL A 119 2.36 10.12 -6.74
CA VAL A 119 1.07 9.98 -7.42
C VAL A 119 0.00 10.57 -6.50
N LYS A 120 -0.79 11.51 -7.01
CA LYS A 120 -1.92 12.10 -6.30
C LYS A 120 -3.21 11.43 -6.75
N LEU A 121 -4.05 11.02 -5.79
CA LEU A 121 -5.33 10.35 -6.03
C LEU A 121 -6.47 11.00 -5.24
N ASP A 122 -7.72 10.75 -5.63
CA ASP A 122 -8.94 11.14 -4.86
C ASP A 122 -9.57 9.99 -4.08
N ILE A 123 -8.83 8.90 -3.88
CA ILE A 123 -9.27 7.77 -3.09
C ILE A 123 -9.43 8.19 -1.62
N PRO A 124 -10.61 8.00 -1.00
CA PRO A 124 -10.79 8.23 0.43
C PRO A 124 -9.82 7.38 1.25
N SER A 125 -9.01 8.02 2.09
CA SER A 125 -8.04 7.35 2.96
C SER A 125 -7.71 8.21 4.18
N ALA A 126 -7.19 7.56 5.23
CA ALA A 126 -6.92 8.16 6.53
C ALA A 126 -5.64 7.54 7.14
N PRO A 127 -5.11 8.07 8.26
CA PRO A 127 -4.05 7.38 9.00
C PRO A 127 -4.42 5.91 9.25
N GLY A 128 -3.48 4.99 9.03
CA GLY A 128 -3.72 3.54 8.99
C GLY A 128 -3.78 2.95 7.58
N SER A 129 -3.98 3.78 6.55
CA SER A 129 -3.91 3.36 5.14
C SER A 129 -2.46 3.27 4.60
N SER A 130 -1.49 3.91 5.26
CA SER A 130 -0.06 3.91 4.87
C SER A 130 0.49 2.50 4.64
N GLY A 131 1.15 2.31 3.49
CA GLY A 131 1.68 1.03 3.03
C GLY A 131 0.67 0.15 2.27
N SER A 132 -0.60 0.55 2.17
CA SER A 132 -1.60 -0.22 1.43
C SER A 132 -1.36 -0.18 -0.08
N GLY A 133 -1.65 -1.29 -0.76
CA GLY A 133 -1.56 -1.36 -2.20
C GLY A 133 -2.71 -0.63 -2.90
N ILE A 134 -2.38 0.06 -3.99
CA ILE A 134 -3.32 0.69 -4.91
C ILE A 134 -3.26 -0.04 -6.25
N PHE A 135 -4.41 -0.42 -6.77
CA PHE A 135 -4.56 -1.36 -7.88
C PHE A 135 -5.28 -0.72 -9.06
N ASP A 136 -4.93 -1.13 -10.29
CA ASP A 136 -5.75 -0.85 -11.48
C ASP A 136 -6.97 -1.78 -11.56
N GLU A 137 -7.81 -1.57 -12.58
CA GLU A 137 -9.03 -2.36 -12.79
C GLU A 137 -8.80 -3.85 -13.04
N ARG A 138 -7.57 -4.23 -13.40
CA ARG A 138 -7.16 -5.61 -13.64
C ARG A 138 -6.53 -6.26 -12.40
N GLY A 139 -6.41 -5.52 -11.30
CA GLY A 139 -5.83 -5.98 -10.05
C GLY A 139 -4.30 -5.88 -9.98
N PHE A 140 -3.64 -5.20 -10.92
CA PHE A 140 -2.20 -4.96 -10.83
C PHE A 140 -1.90 -3.81 -9.87
N LEU A 141 -0.86 -3.96 -9.06
CA LEU A 141 -0.39 -2.93 -8.15
C LEU A 141 0.25 -1.79 -8.95
N ILE A 142 -0.32 -0.59 -8.86
CA ILE A 142 0.13 0.61 -9.57
C ILE A 142 0.80 1.64 -8.66
N ALA A 143 0.50 1.62 -7.37
CA ALA A 143 1.09 2.52 -6.38
C ALA A 143 0.99 1.94 -4.96
N LEU A 144 1.76 2.51 -4.03
CA LEU A 144 1.66 2.24 -2.58
C LEU A 144 1.24 3.51 -1.86
N PHE A 145 0.16 3.44 -1.08
CA PHE A 145 -0.34 4.60 -0.33
C PHE A 145 0.71 5.09 0.66
N HIS A 146 1.04 6.38 0.60
CA HIS A 146 2.09 7.00 1.43
C HIS A 146 1.44 7.84 2.53
N GLY A 147 0.65 8.84 2.14
CA GLY A 147 0.05 9.79 3.08
C GLY A 147 -0.95 10.74 2.41
N GLY A 148 -1.20 11.88 3.04
CA GLY A 148 -2.12 12.89 2.52
C GLY A 148 -1.62 14.30 2.78
N LEU A 149 -1.95 15.21 1.86
CA LEU A 149 -1.74 16.63 2.02
C LEU A 149 -2.65 17.16 3.13
N ILE A 150 -2.04 17.85 4.08
CA ILE A 150 -2.72 18.47 5.21
C ILE A 150 -2.48 19.98 5.20
N HIS A 151 -3.56 20.74 5.34
CA HIS A 151 -3.50 22.17 5.55
C HIS A 151 -3.47 22.46 7.04
N ARG A 152 -2.51 23.28 7.48
CA ARG A 152 -2.52 23.85 8.82
C ARG A 152 -3.44 25.08 8.82
N LEU A 153 -4.51 25.04 9.60
CA LEU A 153 -5.49 26.12 9.73
C LEU A 153 -5.48 26.59 11.20
N GLY A 154 -4.75 27.66 11.49
CA GLY A 154 -4.61 28.19 12.85
C GLY A 154 -4.02 27.17 13.82
N GLN A 155 -4.82 26.74 14.81
CA GLN A 155 -4.44 25.72 15.80
C GLN A 155 -4.76 24.27 15.37
N GLY A 156 -5.38 24.06 14.20
CA GLY A 156 -5.79 22.74 13.71
C GLY A 156 -5.12 22.31 12.41
N TYR A 157 -5.39 21.06 12.03
CA TYR A 157 -5.03 20.47 10.74
C TYR A 157 -6.30 19.98 10.04
N SER A 158 -6.37 20.13 8.73
CA SER A 158 -7.43 19.58 7.89
C SER A 158 -6.83 18.89 6.67
N TYR A 159 -7.37 17.74 6.29
CA TYR A 159 -6.96 17.05 5.07
C TYR A 159 -7.49 17.79 3.85
N ILE A 160 -6.65 17.90 2.83
CA ILE A 160 -7.07 18.45 1.54
C ILE A 160 -7.85 17.36 0.80
N GLU A 161 -9.07 17.68 0.37
CA GLU A 161 -9.86 16.78 -0.47
C GLU A 161 -9.11 16.46 -1.77
N GLY A 162 -9.05 15.18 -2.11
CA GLY A 162 -8.23 14.68 -3.22
C GLY A 162 -6.72 14.86 -3.01
N GLY A 163 -6.28 15.12 -1.79
CA GLY A 163 -4.88 15.35 -1.42
C GLY A 163 -4.11 14.07 -1.09
N HIS A 164 -4.60 12.90 -1.46
CA HIS A 164 -3.98 11.62 -1.12
C HIS A 164 -2.79 11.32 -2.01
N LEU A 165 -1.69 10.88 -1.40
CA LEU A 165 -0.39 10.70 -2.03
C LEU A 165 0.08 9.25 -1.93
N ALA A 166 0.72 8.78 -2.99
CA ALA A 166 1.23 7.43 -3.10
C ALA A 166 2.59 7.39 -3.84
N HIS A 167 3.41 6.40 -3.51
CA HIS A 167 4.61 6.09 -4.30
C HIS A 167 4.22 5.36 -5.57
N ALA A 168 4.75 5.82 -6.70
CA ALA A 168 4.53 5.16 -7.99
C ALA A 168 5.08 3.72 -7.98
N GLY A 169 4.26 2.76 -8.40
CA GLY A 169 4.56 1.34 -8.28
C GLY A 169 5.72 0.88 -9.18
N ASP A 170 5.93 1.53 -10.32
CA ASP A 170 7.09 1.31 -11.19
C ASP A 170 8.41 1.65 -10.47
N LYS A 171 8.46 2.76 -9.72
CA LYS A 171 9.64 3.17 -8.96
C LYS A 171 9.92 2.25 -7.77
N VAL A 172 8.86 1.81 -7.08
CA VAL A 172 9.00 0.81 -6.02
C VAL A 172 9.48 -0.52 -6.60
N ALA A 173 8.96 -0.94 -7.76
CA ALA A 173 9.40 -2.14 -8.45
C ALA A 173 10.87 -2.05 -8.90
N ASP A 174 11.31 -0.90 -9.40
CA ASP A 174 12.69 -0.65 -9.77
C ASP A 174 13.62 -0.71 -8.55
N TRP A 175 13.23 -0.08 -7.44
CA TRP A 175 13.98 -0.20 -6.19
C TRP A 175 14.07 -1.67 -5.74
N LEU A 176 12.96 -2.41 -5.72
CA LEU A 176 12.95 -3.84 -5.37
C LEU A 176 13.86 -4.67 -6.29
N ASN A 177 13.91 -4.37 -7.60
CA ASN A 177 14.82 -5.00 -8.55
C ASN A 177 16.29 -4.79 -8.15
N TRP A 178 16.69 -3.54 -7.87
CA TRP A 178 18.05 -3.21 -7.44
C TRP A 178 18.43 -3.83 -6.09
N ARG A 179 17.43 -4.17 -5.27
CA ARG A 179 17.61 -4.81 -3.96
C ARG A 179 17.61 -6.35 -4.05
N GLY A 180 17.54 -6.92 -5.25
CA GLY A 180 17.62 -8.37 -5.48
C GLY A 180 16.29 -9.11 -5.35
N TYR A 181 15.16 -8.41 -5.34
CA TYR A 181 13.82 -8.98 -5.26
C TYR A 181 13.16 -9.18 -6.62
N SER A 182 13.94 -9.18 -7.72
CA SER A 182 13.40 -9.24 -9.08
C SER A 182 12.57 -10.50 -9.38
N TYR A 183 12.78 -11.57 -8.63
CA TYR A 183 12.05 -12.83 -8.75
C TYR A 183 10.54 -12.68 -8.49
N ILE A 184 10.10 -11.65 -7.77
CA ILE A 184 8.66 -11.38 -7.51
C ILE A 184 7.94 -10.82 -8.75
N PHE A 185 8.68 -10.49 -9.82
CA PHE A 185 8.15 -9.91 -11.06
C PHE A 185 8.21 -10.88 -12.24
N LEU A 186 8.63 -12.13 -12.03
CA LEU A 186 8.76 -13.11 -13.11
C LEU A 186 7.38 -13.48 -13.67
N LYS A 187 7.24 -13.26 -14.97
CA LYS A 187 6.00 -13.21 -15.75
C LYS A 187 5.40 -14.58 -16.08
N ASP A 188 6.12 -15.66 -15.80
CA ASP A 188 5.76 -17.01 -16.27
C ASP A 188 4.92 -17.82 -15.26
N GLU A 189 4.59 -17.22 -14.10
CA GLU A 189 3.61 -17.77 -13.14
C GLU A 189 2.35 -16.90 -13.04
N VAL A 190 1.95 -16.22 -14.12
CA VAL A 190 0.55 -15.79 -14.24
C VAL A 190 -0.29 -17.06 -14.25
N HIS A 191 -0.93 -17.32 -13.10
CA HIS A 191 -1.91 -18.37 -12.91
C HIS A 191 -2.78 -18.48 -14.17
N LYS A 192 -2.76 -19.65 -14.82
CA LYS A 192 -3.60 -19.95 -16.00
C LYS A 192 -5.07 -19.54 -15.77
N ASP A 193 -5.51 -19.58 -14.51
CA ASP A 193 -6.83 -19.23 -14.03
C ASP A 193 -7.19 -17.73 -14.20
N GLN A 194 -6.21 -16.82 -14.34
CA GLN A 194 -6.48 -15.39 -14.60
C GLN A 194 -6.55 -15.05 -16.08
N LYS A 195 -5.92 -15.86 -16.96
CA LYS A 195 -6.03 -15.66 -18.41
C LYS A 195 -7.45 -15.97 -18.91
N GLU A 196 -8.10 -16.96 -18.30
CA GLU A 196 -9.51 -17.30 -18.57
C GLU A 196 -10.50 -16.21 -18.09
N LEU A 197 -10.16 -15.47 -17.04
CA LEU A 197 -10.94 -14.30 -16.59
C LEU A 197 -10.84 -13.12 -17.58
N VAL A 198 -9.71 -12.94 -18.25
CA VAL A 198 -9.54 -11.89 -19.26
C VAL A 198 -10.27 -12.26 -20.55
N ASP A 199 -10.17 -13.51 -21.00
CA ASP A 199 -10.84 -13.96 -22.22
C ASP A 199 -12.38 -14.02 -22.07
N SER A 200 -12.89 -14.27 -20.86
CA SER A 200 -14.34 -14.25 -20.59
C SER A 200 -14.94 -12.84 -20.54
N VAL A 201 -14.21 -11.83 -20.02
CA VAL A 201 -14.69 -10.44 -19.99
C VAL A 201 -14.73 -9.82 -21.39
N VAL A 202 -13.75 -10.13 -22.25
CA VAL A 202 -13.73 -9.66 -23.65
C VAL A 202 -14.89 -10.26 -24.47
N SER A 203 -15.29 -11.50 -24.19
CA SER A 203 -16.41 -12.16 -24.88
C SER A 203 -17.80 -11.57 -24.56
N ILE A 204 -17.94 -10.81 -23.46
CA ILE A 204 -19.22 -10.20 -23.06
C ILE A 204 -19.38 -8.81 -23.70
N SER A 205 -18.28 -8.13 -24.05
CA SER A 205 -18.32 -6.81 -24.72
C SER A 205 -18.55 -6.87 -26.24
N GLU A 206 -18.63 -8.07 -26.84
CA GLU A 206 -18.94 -8.26 -28.26
C GLU A 206 -20.41 -8.66 -28.51
N ILE A 207 -21.27 -8.56 -27.48
CA ILE A 207 -22.71 -8.74 -27.59
C ILE A 207 -23.42 -7.46 -27.09
N GLU A 208 -23.32 -6.39 -27.90
CA GLU A 208 -24.36 -5.35 -28.02
C GLU A 208 -24.57 -5.02 -29.50
#